data_AF-A0A6G1IU63-F1
#
_entry.id   AF-A0A6G1IU63-F1
#
_cell.length_a   1.000
_cell.length_b   1.000
_cell.length_c   1.000
_cell.angle_alpha   90.00
_cell.angle_beta   90.00
_cell.angle_gamma   90.00
#
_symmetry.space_group_name_H-M   'P 1'
#
loop_
_entity.id
_entity.type
_entity.pdbx_description
1 polymer ?
#
loop_
_entity_poly.entity_id
_entity_poly.type
_entity_poly.pdbx_seq_one_letter_code
_entity_poly.pdbx_strand_id
1 'polypeptide(L)'
;MLIAPYSQLTSFRSVDKKDGFKCEHPGCTYRGSFTRKYELNRHSLKHTKGTKHRCPITLCEESFYRTDKLLSHLRQSHTDDDEASCPLRGCQTRPLPWIVMKIHVRNHHLHFGKDKGSISKMVGGISPEERICPIQSCKAVITADSMRVHLQDHDARERIEDEKHILEAGYDPISTKIFCPMCQTWHEEIEDHLGSNIATDWPHLSKYLEILSEYRKGSSRLWDYWWLPSISSKSCCSEMIGYKYHHLGLLRDPEELRPYRVFLLKLCPDLGAYPLFDDIMPKFRRRGGRVP
;
A
#
# COMPACT_ATOMS: atom_id res chain seq x y z
N MET A 1 37.94 64.79 -10.03
CA MET A 1 38.96 64.42 -9.01
C MET A 1 38.47 64.88 -7.65
N LEU A 2 38.74 64.08 -6.60
CA LEU A 2 38.60 64.33 -5.14
C LEU A 2 37.31 63.83 -4.42
N ILE A 3 37.34 62.53 -4.02
CA ILE A 3 37.21 61.93 -2.65
C ILE A 3 36.68 62.90 -1.55
N ALA A 4 35.70 62.63 -0.65
CA ALA A 4 35.36 61.52 0.28
C ALA A 4 34.04 61.88 1.04
N PRO A 5 33.58 61.23 2.14
CA PRO A 5 33.67 59.84 2.57
C PRO A 5 32.33 59.25 3.06
N TYR A 6 32.41 57.93 3.25
CA TYR A 6 31.51 57.02 3.93
C TYR A 6 31.20 57.44 5.39
N SER A 7 29.97 57.87 5.69
CA SER A 7 29.37 57.74 7.05
C SER A 7 27.90 58.14 7.05
N GLN A 8 27.01 57.15 7.21
CA GLN A 8 25.79 57.23 8.03
C GLN A 8 25.14 55.84 8.01
N LEU A 9 25.64 54.97 8.89
CA LEU A 9 24.90 53.80 9.36
C LEU A 9 23.67 54.29 10.12
N THR A 10 22.58 54.51 9.39
CA THR A 10 21.25 54.60 10.00
C THR A 10 20.75 53.17 10.19
N SER A 11 20.66 52.80 11.47
CA SER A 11 20.06 51.59 12.01
C SER A 11 18.74 51.22 11.29
N PHE A 12 18.81 50.26 10.36
CA PHE A 12 17.65 49.43 10.08
C PHE A 12 17.59 48.35 11.16
N ARG A 13 16.77 48.61 12.17
CA ARG A 13 16.37 47.62 13.19
C ARG A 13 15.94 46.34 12.46
N SER A 14 16.73 45.30 12.65
CA SER A 14 16.34 43.92 12.42
C SER A 14 15.03 43.66 13.17
N VAL A 15 13.95 43.42 12.45
CA VAL A 15 12.71 42.93 13.05
C VAL A 15 12.99 41.50 13.52
N ASP A 16 13.22 41.38 14.82
CA ASP A 16 13.36 40.11 15.53
C ASP A 16 12.14 39.21 15.26
N LYS A 17 12.35 38.12 14.53
CA LYS A 17 11.42 36.97 14.51
C LYS A 17 11.47 36.29 15.88
N LYS A 18 10.73 36.81 16.87
CA LYS A 18 10.69 36.23 18.22
C LYS A 18 9.32 36.05 18.88
N ASP A 19 8.23 36.14 18.12
CA ASP A 19 6.93 35.65 18.60
C ASP A 19 6.49 34.44 17.78
N GLY A 20 6.59 33.26 18.40
CA GLY A 20 6.04 32.03 17.84
C GLY A 20 4.52 32.08 17.70
N PHE A 21 3.95 31.20 16.88
CA PHE A 21 2.52 31.12 16.63
C PHE A 21 1.80 30.52 17.85
N LYS A 22 0.82 31.21 18.44
CA LYS A 22 0.08 30.73 19.62
C LYS A 22 -1.32 30.24 19.24
N CYS A 23 -1.89 29.35 20.05
CA CYS A 23 -3.27 28.93 19.86
C CYS A 23 -4.23 29.86 20.59
N GLU A 24 -5.19 30.42 19.85
CA GLU A 24 -6.19 31.37 20.38
C GLU A 24 -7.54 30.69 20.65
N HIS A 25 -7.64 29.36 20.55
CA HIS A 25 -8.91 28.66 20.75
C HIS A 25 -9.39 28.78 22.20
N PRO A 26 -10.64 29.23 22.44
CA PRO A 26 -11.19 29.37 23.78
C PRO A 26 -11.12 28.05 24.56
N GLY A 27 -10.56 28.08 25.77
CA GLY A 27 -10.41 26.87 26.61
C GLY A 27 -9.29 25.92 26.22
N CYS A 28 -8.46 26.24 25.21
CA CYS A 28 -7.25 25.47 24.94
C CYS A 28 -6.30 25.52 26.14
N THR A 29 -5.80 24.35 26.59
CA THR A 29 -4.85 24.24 27.71
C THR A 29 -3.39 24.43 27.30
N TYR A 30 -3.08 24.44 26.01
CA TYR A 30 -1.72 24.64 25.51
C TYR A 30 -1.31 26.11 25.61
N ARG A 31 -0.28 26.40 26.41
CA ARG A 31 0.23 27.77 26.67
C ARG A 31 1.53 28.09 25.91
N GLY A 32 2.09 27.11 25.19
CA GLY A 32 3.33 27.29 24.42
C GLY A 32 3.13 28.07 23.12
N SER A 33 4.25 28.37 22.44
CA SER A 33 4.25 28.94 21.10
C SER A 33 4.88 27.95 20.11
N PHE A 34 4.31 27.87 18.92
CA PHE A 34 4.80 27.04 17.82
C PHE A 34 5.82 27.81 17.00
N THR A 35 6.86 27.12 16.55
CA THR A 35 7.90 27.76 15.73
C THR A 35 7.43 28.00 14.29
N ARG A 36 6.49 27.19 13.81
CA ARG A 36 5.99 27.21 12.43
C ARG A 36 4.47 27.21 12.40
N LYS A 37 3.89 27.94 11.44
CA LYS A 37 2.43 28.01 11.22
C LYS A 37 1.79 26.64 10.98
N TYR A 38 2.50 25.69 10.35
CA TYR A 38 1.98 24.34 10.12
C TYR A 38 1.73 23.58 11.45
N GLU A 39 2.54 23.81 12.48
CA GLU A 39 2.40 23.15 13.79
C GLU A 39 1.18 23.69 14.55
N LEU A 40 0.95 25.00 14.47
CA LEU A 40 -0.27 25.62 14.99
C LEU A 40 -1.51 25.10 14.26
N ASN A 41 -1.50 25.05 12.92
CA ASN A 41 -2.60 24.49 12.13
C ASN A 41 -2.86 23.02 12.48
N ARG A 42 -1.80 22.22 12.73
CA ARG A 42 -1.93 20.84 13.18
C ARG A 42 -2.52 20.75 14.58
N HIS A 43 -2.14 21.65 15.48
CA HIS A 43 -2.68 21.72 16.83
C HIS A 43 -4.16 22.09 16.82
N SER A 44 -4.58 23.05 15.98
CA SER A 44 -5.96 23.53 15.93
C SER A 44 -6.95 22.47 15.45
N LEU A 45 -6.49 21.43 14.75
CA LEU A 45 -7.32 20.26 14.42
C LEU A 45 -7.91 19.55 15.65
N LYS A 46 -7.28 19.67 16.84
CA LYS A 46 -7.82 19.14 18.10
C LYS A 46 -9.05 19.90 18.58
N HIS A 47 -9.20 21.16 18.16
CA HIS A 47 -10.27 22.05 18.57
C HIS A 47 -11.47 21.98 17.62
N THR A 48 -11.21 21.68 16.35
CA THR A 48 -12.27 21.35 15.42
C THR A 48 -12.90 20.01 15.81
N LYS A 49 -14.24 19.90 15.75
CA LYS A 49 -14.96 18.61 15.70
C LYS A 49 -14.72 17.91 14.35
N GLY A 50 -13.47 17.86 13.89
CA GLY A 50 -13.07 17.23 12.65
C GLY A 50 -13.46 15.75 12.69
N THR A 51 -13.85 15.20 11.55
CA THR A 51 -14.14 13.78 11.43
C THR A 51 -12.90 12.97 11.83
N LYS A 52 -12.99 12.23 12.94
CA LYS A 52 -11.95 11.28 13.34
C LYS A 52 -11.78 10.21 12.25
N HIS A 53 -10.55 9.82 11.98
CA HIS A 53 -10.20 8.67 11.15
C HIS A 53 -10.38 7.39 11.98
N ARG A 54 -11.50 6.69 11.81
CA ARG A 54 -11.75 5.41 12.47
C ARG A 54 -10.87 4.32 11.85
N CYS A 55 -10.40 3.40 12.68
CA CYS A 55 -9.75 2.18 12.20
C CYS A 55 -10.69 1.39 11.27
N PRO A 56 -10.24 0.97 10.07
CA PRO A 56 -11.03 0.15 9.15
C PRO A 56 -11.20 -1.31 9.62
N ILE A 57 -10.42 -1.79 10.59
CA ILE A 57 -10.57 -3.15 11.13
C ILE A 57 -11.89 -3.26 11.88
N THR A 58 -12.69 -4.28 11.54
CA THR A 58 -14.10 -4.43 11.91
C THR A 58 -14.30 -4.50 13.43
N LEU A 59 -13.38 -5.15 14.14
CA LEU A 59 -13.41 -5.32 15.59
C LEU A 59 -12.61 -4.24 16.33
N CYS A 60 -12.11 -3.22 15.64
CA CYS A 60 -11.36 -2.12 16.24
C CYS A 60 -12.22 -0.86 16.33
N GLU A 61 -12.31 -0.28 17.53
CA GLU A 61 -13.09 0.94 17.77
C GLU A 61 -12.22 2.20 17.84
N GLU A 62 -10.91 2.06 17.70
CA GLU A 62 -9.96 3.17 17.77
C GLU A 62 -10.18 4.21 16.67
N SER A 63 -9.95 5.47 17.01
CA SER A 63 -10.13 6.59 16.09
C SER A 63 -9.13 7.72 16.34
N PHE A 64 -8.59 8.26 15.25
CA PHE A 64 -7.45 9.18 15.29
C PHE A 64 -7.77 10.49 14.61
N TYR A 65 -7.29 11.60 15.17
CA TYR A 65 -7.42 12.93 14.54
C TYR A 65 -6.46 13.14 13.35
N ARG A 66 -5.52 12.23 13.15
CA ARG A 66 -4.46 12.35 12.14
C ARG A 66 -4.22 11.02 11.43
N THR A 67 -4.00 11.09 10.13
CA THR A 67 -3.70 9.92 9.30
C THR A 67 -2.45 9.19 9.74
N ASP A 68 -1.34 9.88 10.04
CA ASP A 68 -0.08 9.23 10.45
C ASP A 68 -0.22 8.40 11.74
N LYS A 69 -1.10 8.84 12.65
CA LYS A 69 -1.39 8.09 13.88
C LYS A 69 -2.25 6.86 13.62
N LEU A 70 -3.25 6.97 12.72
CA LEU A 70 -3.99 5.80 12.25
C LEU A 70 -3.08 4.80 11.53
N LEU A 71 -2.19 5.25 10.65
CA LEU A 71 -1.27 4.35 9.94
C LEU A 71 -0.30 3.65 10.91
N SER A 72 0.22 4.37 11.89
CA SER A 72 1.07 3.80 12.94
C SER A 72 0.32 2.75 13.76
N HIS A 73 -0.95 3.01 14.11
CA HIS A 73 -1.80 2.05 14.80
C HIS A 73 -2.07 0.81 13.94
N LEU A 74 -2.40 0.99 12.65
CA LEU A 74 -2.61 -0.11 11.71
C LEU A 74 -1.40 -1.03 11.57
N ARG A 75 -0.19 -0.49 11.68
CA ARG A 75 1.04 -1.29 11.69
C ARG A 75 1.24 -2.02 13.03
N GLN A 76 0.95 -1.38 14.15
CA GLN A 76 1.36 -1.91 15.46
C GLN A 76 0.33 -2.80 16.15
N SER A 77 -0.95 -2.68 15.78
CA SER A 77 -2.05 -3.31 16.50
C SER A 77 -2.83 -4.33 15.68
N HIS A 78 -2.53 -4.45 14.38
CA HIS A 78 -3.28 -5.28 13.44
C HIS A 78 -2.32 -6.03 12.52
N THR A 79 -2.78 -7.19 12.08
CA THR A 79 -2.12 -8.10 11.14
C THR A 79 -2.75 -8.01 9.77
N ASP A 80 -2.12 -8.63 8.78
CA ASP A 80 -2.63 -8.69 7.41
C ASP A 80 -3.89 -9.56 7.26
N ASP A 81 -4.19 -10.41 8.25
CA ASP A 81 -5.34 -11.33 8.25
C ASP A 81 -6.59 -10.71 8.90
N ASP A 82 -6.45 -9.62 9.65
CA ASP A 82 -7.57 -8.98 10.33
C ASP A 82 -8.65 -8.51 9.36
N GLU A 83 -9.92 -8.77 9.68
CA GLU A 83 -11.04 -8.39 8.83
C GLU A 83 -11.27 -6.88 8.83
N ALA A 84 -11.15 -6.26 7.66
CA ALA A 84 -11.34 -4.85 7.44
C ALA A 84 -12.61 -4.56 6.64
N SER A 85 -13.30 -3.49 7.00
CA SER A 85 -14.41 -2.91 6.23
C SER A 85 -13.92 -1.69 5.44
N CYS A 86 -14.41 -1.53 4.20
CA CYS A 86 -14.01 -0.40 3.37
C CYS A 86 -14.42 0.93 4.03
N PRO A 87 -13.49 1.87 4.28
CA PRO A 87 -13.82 3.14 4.92
C PRO A 87 -14.54 4.12 3.97
N LEU A 88 -14.69 3.79 2.68
CA LEU A 88 -15.39 4.63 1.72
C LEU A 88 -16.91 4.52 1.89
N ARG A 89 -17.52 5.66 2.22
CA ARG A 89 -18.98 5.78 2.31
C ARG A 89 -19.63 5.33 1.01
N GLY A 90 -20.57 4.39 1.13
CA GLY A 90 -21.34 3.87 0.00
C GLY A 90 -20.73 2.65 -0.70
N CYS A 91 -19.49 2.29 -0.39
CA CYS A 91 -18.93 0.99 -0.79
C CYS A 91 -19.65 -0.13 -0.03
N GLN A 92 -20.08 -1.17 -0.74
CA GLN A 92 -20.84 -2.31 -0.21
C GLN A 92 -20.08 -3.63 -0.33
N THR A 93 -18.77 -3.58 -0.59
CA THR A 93 -17.92 -4.76 -0.50
C THR A 93 -17.95 -5.26 0.94
N ARG A 94 -18.13 -6.58 1.10
CA ARG A 94 -18.10 -7.25 2.41
C ARG A 94 -16.74 -7.06 3.09
N PRO A 95 -16.62 -7.30 4.41
CA PRO A 95 -15.32 -7.33 5.06
C PRO A 95 -14.36 -8.27 4.33
N LEU A 96 -13.09 -7.85 4.23
CA LEU A 96 -12.01 -8.60 3.60
C LEU A 96 -10.80 -8.60 4.54
N PRO A 97 -9.91 -9.60 4.48
CA PRO A 97 -8.63 -9.53 5.17
C PRO A 97 -7.88 -8.24 4.85
N TRP A 98 -7.19 -7.67 5.83
CA TRP A 98 -6.59 -6.34 5.71
C TRP A 98 -5.65 -6.20 4.51
N ILE A 99 -4.82 -7.20 4.23
CA ILE A 99 -3.93 -7.20 3.06
C ILE A 99 -4.68 -7.12 1.73
N VAL A 100 -5.84 -7.77 1.65
CA VAL A 100 -6.73 -7.74 0.48
C VAL A 100 -7.45 -6.39 0.41
N MET A 101 -7.85 -5.84 1.56
CA MET A 101 -8.48 -4.51 1.65
C MET A 101 -7.55 -3.39 1.15
N LYS A 102 -6.24 -3.48 1.39
CA LYS A 102 -5.25 -2.53 0.85
C LYS A 102 -5.33 -2.43 -0.68
N ILE A 103 -5.54 -3.55 -1.36
CA ILE A 103 -5.71 -3.61 -2.82
C ILE A 103 -7.09 -3.09 -3.23
N HIS A 104 -8.15 -3.57 -2.57
CA HIS A 104 -9.52 -3.10 -2.81
C HIS A 104 -9.60 -1.57 -2.80
N VAL A 105 -9.00 -0.92 -1.79
CA VAL A 105 -9.10 0.53 -1.67
C VAL A 105 -8.39 1.26 -2.81
N ARG A 106 -7.29 0.70 -3.35
CA ARG A 106 -6.60 1.25 -4.52
C ARG A 106 -7.50 1.25 -5.75
N ASN A 107 -8.38 0.26 -5.91
CA ASN A 107 -9.25 0.10 -7.08
C ASN A 107 -10.43 1.10 -7.13
N HIS A 108 -10.69 1.88 -6.08
CA HIS A 108 -11.71 2.94 -6.13
C HIS A 108 -11.42 4.04 -7.16
N HIS A 109 -10.16 4.22 -7.57
CA HIS A 109 -9.84 5.17 -8.64
C HIS A 109 -10.52 4.81 -9.97
N LEU A 110 -10.85 3.53 -10.20
CA LEU A 110 -11.50 3.06 -11.43
C LEU A 110 -12.94 3.58 -11.55
N HIS A 111 -13.61 3.86 -10.42
CA HIS A 111 -15.01 4.33 -10.38
C HIS A 111 -15.14 5.85 -10.22
N PHE A 112 -14.23 6.52 -9.52
CA PHE A 112 -14.31 7.96 -9.23
C PHE A 112 -13.30 8.82 -10.01
N GLY A 113 -12.49 8.23 -10.88
CA GLY A 113 -11.48 8.95 -11.66
C GLY A 113 -10.32 9.51 -10.79
N LYS A 114 -9.61 10.52 -11.31
CA LYS A 114 -8.49 11.19 -10.61
C LYS A 114 -8.93 12.05 -9.42
N ASP A 115 -10.23 12.13 -9.13
CA ASP A 115 -10.72 12.92 -8.01
C ASP A 115 -10.46 12.15 -6.70
N LYS A 116 -9.27 12.41 -6.15
CA LYS A 116 -8.71 11.79 -4.95
C LYS A 116 -9.50 12.23 -3.72
N GLY A 117 -10.71 11.71 -3.55
CA GLY A 117 -11.41 11.77 -2.28
C GLY A 117 -10.47 11.32 -1.15
N SER A 118 -10.53 11.99 0.01
CA SER A 118 -9.65 11.82 1.19
C SER A 118 -9.35 10.38 1.63
N ILE A 119 -10.07 9.38 1.14
CA ILE A 119 -9.95 7.97 1.53
C ILE A 119 -8.77 7.26 0.84
N SER A 120 -8.46 7.58 -0.42
CA SER A 120 -7.24 7.06 -1.08
C SER A 120 -5.97 7.52 -0.34
N LYS A 121 -5.99 8.72 0.28
CA LYS A 121 -4.91 9.20 1.15
C LYS A 121 -4.89 8.57 2.55
N MET A 122 -6.01 8.01 3.03
CA MET A 122 -6.14 7.50 4.39
C MET A 122 -5.66 6.05 4.53
N VAL A 123 -6.06 5.18 3.59
CA VAL A 123 -5.64 3.77 3.56
C VAL A 123 -4.53 3.53 2.53
N GLY A 124 -4.52 4.26 1.41
CA GLY A 124 -3.46 4.16 0.41
C GLY A 124 -2.11 4.76 0.83
N GLY A 125 -2.00 5.24 2.09
CA GLY A 125 -0.73 5.61 2.70
C GLY A 125 0.06 4.42 3.27
N ILE A 126 -0.55 3.23 3.39
CA ILE A 126 0.16 1.98 3.63
C ILE A 126 0.40 1.33 2.27
N SER A 127 1.66 1.24 1.89
CA SER A 127 2.08 0.50 0.71
C SER A 127 1.72 -0.97 0.90
N PRO A 128 1.01 -1.61 -0.06
CA PRO A 128 0.80 -3.06 -0.04
C PRO A 128 2.10 -3.87 -0.08
N GLU A 129 3.23 -3.24 -0.37
CA GLU A 129 4.55 -3.87 -0.51
C GLU A 129 5.29 -3.93 0.82
N GLU A 130 4.97 -3.02 1.74
CA GLU A 130 5.55 -2.97 3.07
C GLU A 130 5.03 -4.12 3.96
N ARG A 131 5.96 -4.80 4.64
CA ARG A 131 5.74 -5.82 5.67
C ARG A 131 6.46 -5.39 6.94
N ILE A 132 5.90 -5.79 8.07
CA ILE A 132 6.55 -5.62 9.38
C ILE A 132 7.37 -6.88 9.62
N CYS A 133 8.58 -6.72 10.16
CA CYS A 133 9.38 -7.86 10.56
C CYS A 133 8.59 -8.74 11.54
N PRO A 134 8.51 -10.07 11.31
CA PRO A 134 7.79 -10.99 12.20
C PRO A 134 8.45 -11.17 13.57
N ILE A 135 9.72 -10.78 13.74
CA ILE A 135 10.43 -10.82 15.03
C ILE A 135 9.91 -9.68 15.90
N GLN A 136 9.33 -9.98 17.07
CA GLN A 136 8.57 -9.01 17.87
C GLN A 136 9.43 -7.88 18.44
N SER A 137 10.70 -8.16 18.73
CA SER A 137 11.67 -7.15 19.16
C SER A 137 12.03 -6.18 18.03
N CYS A 138 11.87 -6.60 16.77
CA CYS A 138 12.17 -5.83 15.58
C CYS A 138 10.96 -5.06 15.06
N LYS A 139 11.07 -3.74 14.95
CA LYS A 139 9.99 -2.87 14.44
C LYS A 139 10.24 -2.40 13.00
N ALA A 140 11.13 -3.08 12.29
CA ALA A 140 11.47 -2.72 10.92
C ALA A 140 10.26 -2.89 9.99
N VAL A 141 10.11 -1.95 9.07
CA VAL A 141 9.14 -2.02 7.97
C VAL A 141 9.96 -2.15 6.70
N ILE A 142 9.85 -3.30 6.05
CA ILE A 142 10.67 -3.71 4.91
C ILE A 142 9.74 -4.09 3.76
N THR A 143 10.17 -3.98 2.51
CA THR A 143 9.39 -4.47 1.37
C THR A 143 9.38 -5.99 1.33
N ALA A 144 8.31 -6.60 0.83
CA ALA A 144 8.12 -8.06 0.85
C ALA A 144 9.25 -8.84 0.15
N ASP A 145 9.78 -8.29 -0.94
CA ASP A 145 10.93 -8.82 -1.71
C ASP A 145 12.23 -8.85 -0.89
N SER A 146 12.42 -7.87 0.01
CA SER A 146 13.63 -7.74 0.83
C SER A 146 13.53 -8.43 2.18
N MET A 147 12.36 -8.97 2.56
CA MET A 147 12.14 -9.56 3.89
C MET A 147 13.01 -10.79 4.16
N ARG A 148 13.24 -11.65 3.16
CA ARG A 148 14.12 -12.83 3.32
C ARG A 148 15.54 -12.42 3.70
N VAL A 149 16.11 -11.48 2.95
CA VAL A 149 17.47 -10.97 3.22
C VAL A 149 17.52 -10.26 4.57
N HIS A 150 16.49 -9.47 4.91
CA HIS A 150 16.38 -8.86 6.23
C HIS A 150 16.38 -9.89 7.37
N LEU A 151 15.65 -11.00 7.23
CA LEU A 151 15.64 -12.06 8.24
C LEU A 151 17.02 -12.72 8.43
N GLN A 152 17.87 -12.72 7.42
CA GLN A 152 19.25 -13.25 7.51
C GLN A 152 20.16 -12.36 8.35
N ASP A 153 19.86 -11.07 8.48
CA ASP A 153 20.60 -10.13 9.34
C ASP A 153 20.36 -10.36 10.84
N HIS A 154 19.25 -11.03 11.20
CA HIS A 154 19.00 -11.45 12.57
C HIS A 154 19.85 -12.66 12.93
N ASP A 155 20.13 -12.84 14.21
CA ASP A 155 20.79 -14.07 14.64
C ASP A 155 19.81 -15.25 14.68
N ALA A 156 20.35 -16.48 14.69
CA ALA A 156 19.53 -17.69 14.66
C ALA A 156 18.66 -17.85 15.93
N ARG A 157 19.11 -17.31 17.08
CA ARG A 157 18.37 -17.43 18.33
C ARG A 157 17.13 -16.52 18.29
N GLU A 158 17.28 -15.27 17.86
CA GLU A 158 16.14 -14.36 17.69
C GLU A 158 15.07 -14.95 16.77
N ARG A 159 15.49 -15.54 15.65
CA ARG A 159 14.55 -16.20 14.72
C ARG A 159 13.82 -17.40 15.34
N ILE A 160 14.51 -18.20 16.13
CA ILE A 160 13.90 -19.37 16.78
C ILE A 160 12.97 -18.97 17.93
N GLU A 161 13.31 -17.92 18.69
CA GLU A 161 12.45 -17.38 19.74
C GLU A 161 11.11 -16.87 19.19
N ASP A 162 11.10 -16.35 17.95
CA ASP A 162 9.90 -15.87 17.24
C ASP A 162 9.40 -16.82 16.13
N GLU A 163 9.73 -18.13 16.21
CA GLU A 163 9.47 -19.11 15.14
C GLU A 163 8.04 -19.08 14.59
N LYS A 164 7.06 -18.93 15.48
CA LYS A 164 5.64 -18.95 15.14
C LYS A 164 5.28 -17.80 14.20
N HIS A 165 5.71 -16.59 14.53
CA HIS A 165 5.42 -15.40 13.73
C HIS A 165 6.13 -15.46 12.37
N ILE A 166 7.35 -16.03 12.33
CA ILE A 166 8.11 -16.20 11.09
C ILE A 166 7.43 -17.21 10.15
N LEU A 167 6.96 -18.33 10.69
CA LEU A 167 6.20 -19.33 9.93
C LEU A 167 4.88 -18.76 9.41
N GLU A 168 4.12 -18.04 10.24
CA GLU A 168 2.87 -17.37 9.84
C GLU A 168 3.08 -16.29 8.77
N ALA A 169 4.26 -15.66 8.74
CA ALA A 169 4.67 -14.73 7.71
C ALA A 169 5.13 -15.42 6.40
N GLY A 170 5.30 -16.75 6.41
CA GLY A 170 5.64 -17.56 5.24
C GLY A 170 7.12 -17.85 5.06
N TYR A 171 7.92 -17.76 6.13
CA TYR A 171 9.37 -17.98 6.09
C TYR A 171 9.79 -19.12 7.03
N ASP A 172 10.88 -19.80 6.70
CA ASP A 172 11.48 -20.83 7.54
C ASP A 172 12.42 -20.17 8.58
N PRO A 173 12.22 -20.38 9.90
CA PRO A 173 13.04 -19.74 10.94
C PRO A 173 14.54 -20.06 10.85
N ILE A 174 14.89 -21.22 10.27
CA ILE A 174 16.27 -21.71 10.19
C ILE A 174 16.93 -21.20 8.92
N SER A 175 16.37 -21.56 7.76
CA SER A 175 16.96 -21.31 6.44
C SER A 175 16.50 -20.00 5.80
N THR A 176 15.52 -19.30 6.38
CA THR A 176 14.87 -18.09 5.84
C THR A 176 14.19 -18.28 4.48
N LYS A 177 14.10 -19.53 4.00
CA LYS A 177 13.42 -19.85 2.75
C LYS A 177 11.94 -19.53 2.85
N ILE A 178 11.35 -19.24 1.71
CA ILE A 178 9.95 -18.85 1.56
C ILE A 178 9.12 -20.12 1.33
N PHE A 179 8.04 -20.29 2.08
CA PHE A 179 7.10 -21.38 1.86
C PHE A 179 6.21 -21.07 0.65
N CYS A 180 6.06 -22.01 -0.27
CA CYS A 180 5.02 -21.92 -1.31
C CYS A 180 3.84 -22.83 -0.93
N PRO A 181 2.61 -22.30 -0.78
CA PRO A 181 1.47 -23.09 -0.34
C PRO A 181 0.90 -23.99 -1.44
N MET A 182 1.29 -23.76 -2.70
CA MET A 182 0.80 -24.49 -3.85
C MET A 182 1.52 -25.84 -4.04
N CYS A 183 2.85 -25.84 -3.93
CA CYS A 183 3.66 -27.04 -4.01
C CYS A 183 4.07 -27.58 -2.63
N GLN A 184 3.82 -26.82 -1.56
CA GLN A 184 4.16 -27.16 -0.18
C GLN A 184 5.67 -27.35 0.06
N THR A 185 6.50 -26.63 -0.67
CA THR A 185 7.96 -26.67 -0.54
C THR A 185 8.58 -25.30 -0.25
N TRP A 186 9.84 -25.32 0.16
CA TRP A 186 10.61 -24.14 0.54
C TRP A 186 11.51 -23.66 -0.60
N HIS A 187 11.45 -22.37 -0.90
CA HIS A 187 12.14 -21.75 -2.02
C HIS A 187 13.00 -20.57 -1.58
N GLU A 188 14.05 -20.33 -2.33
CA GLU A 188 14.90 -19.16 -2.13
C GLU A 188 14.24 -17.91 -2.73
N GLU A 189 13.81 -18.02 -3.98
CA GLU A 189 13.08 -17.00 -4.70
C GLU A 189 11.68 -17.52 -5.05
N ILE A 190 10.66 -16.68 -4.85
CA ILE A 190 9.28 -17.10 -5.06
C ILE A 190 8.64 -16.51 -6.33
N GLU A 191 9.18 -15.44 -6.91
CA GLU A 191 8.58 -14.79 -8.09
C GLU A 191 8.55 -15.71 -9.32
N ASP A 192 9.70 -16.24 -9.74
CA ASP A 192 9.80 -17.16 -10.88
C ASP A 192 9.05 -18.48 -10.62
N HIS A 193 9.12 -18.95 -9.37
CA HIS A 193 8.41 -20.15 -8.95
C HIS A 193 6.89 -19.96 -9.05
N LEU A 194 6.35 -18.85 -8.51
CA LEU A 194 4.92 -18.53 -8.59
C LEU A 194 4.49 -18.30 -10.02
N GLY A 195 5.31 -17.66 -10.85
CA GLY A 195 5.05 -17.48 -12.27
C GLY A 195 4.67 -18.79 -12.97
N SER A 196 5.45 -19.84 -12.73
CA SER A 196 5.20 -21.20 -13.25
C SER A 196 3.97 -21.89 -12.66
N ASN A 197 3.49 -21.42 -11.50
CA ASN A 197 2.30 -21.94 -10.83
C ASN A 197 1.02 -21.17 -11.19
N ILE A 198 1.10 -19.89 -11.60
CA ILE A 198 -0.07 -19.07 -11.97
C ILE A 198 -0.32 -19.04 -13.49
N ALA A 199 0.64 -19.52 -14.28
CA ALA A 199 0.55 -19.61 -15.72
C ALA A 199 0.67 -21.07 -16.22
N THR A 200 0.01 -21.38 -17.32
CA THR A 200 0.20 -22.63 -18.09
C THR A 200 1.47 -22.57 -18.94
N ASP A 201 1.90 -21.35 -19.33
CA ASP A 201 3.13 -21.08 -20.07
C ASP A 201 3.79 -19.80 -19.51
N TRP A 202 4.56 -19.96 -18.43
CA TRP A 202 5.25 -18.85 -17.78
C TRP A 202 6.31 -18.19 -18.66
N PRO A 203 7.17 -18.90 -19.40
CA PRO A 203 8.15 -18.27 -20.29
C PRO A 203 7.50 -17.31 -21.31
N HIS A 204 6.37 -17.71 -21.89
CA HIS A 204 5.62 -16.85 -22.81
C HIS A 204 5.00 -15.65 -22.08
N LEU A 205 4.29 -15.89 -20.98
CA LEU A 205 3.65 -14.81 -20.23
C LEU A 205 4.68 -13.80 -19.69
N SER A 206 5.80 -14.26 -19.14
CA SER A 206 6.89 -13.42 -18.63
C SER A 206 7.43 -12.50 -19.71
N LYS A 207 7.73 -13.03 -20.91
CA LYS A 207 8.16 -12.22 -22.06
C LYS A 207 7.12 -11.17 -22.48
N TYR A 208 5.84 -11.51 -22.42
CA TYR A 208 4.77 -10.53 -22.67
C TYR A 208 4.76 -9.41 -21.62
N LEU A 209 4.91 -9.75 -20.34
CA LEU A 209 4.96 -8.78 -19.24
C LEU A 209 6.19 -7.86 -19.34
N GLU A 210 7.35 -8.38 -19.75
CA GLU A 210 8.55 -7.59 -20.05
C GLU A 210 8.27 -6.53 -21.13
N ILE A 211 7.68 -6.92 -22.25
CA ILE A 211 7.31 -6.00 -23.34
C ILE A 211 6.36 -4.90 -22.84
N LEU A 212 5.38 -5.25 -21.99
CA LEU A 212 4.46 -4.28 -21.39
C LEU A 212 5.18 -3.28 -20.48
N SER A 213 6.18 -3.75 -19.72
CA SER A 213 6.95 -2.90 -18.80
C SER A 213 7.76 -1.84 -19.55
N GLU A 214 8.40 -2.19 -20.66
CA GLU A 214 9.21 -1.27 -21.48
C GLU A 214 8.38 -0.14 -22.08
N TYR A 215 7.14 -0.44 -22.47
CA TYR A 215 6.27 0.51 -23.17
C TYR A 215 5.79 1.66 -22.28
N ARG A 216 5.66 1.46 -20.96
CA ARG A 216 4.96 2.42 -20.10
C ARG A 216 5.81 3.30 -19.20
N LYS A 217 7.15 3.17 -19.17
CA LYS A 217 8.10 4.03 -18.42
C LYS A 217 7.48 4.70 -17.17
N GLY A 218 6.83 3.92 -16.30
CA GLY A 218 6.00 4.52 -15.24
C GLY A 218 5.03 3.65 -14.44
N SER A 219 4.85 2.35 -14.75
CA SER A 219 4.48 1.41 -13.68
C SER A 219 5.59 0.39 -13.54
N SER A 220 5.96 0.17 -12.29
CA SER A 220 6.96 -0.79 -11.86
C SER A 220 6.40 -2.22 -11.78
N ARG A 221 5.11 -2.45 -12.04
CA ARG A 221 4.44 -3.71 -11.64
C ARG A 221 3.88 -4.45 -12.83
N LEU A 222 4.27 -5.72 -12.93
CA LEU A 222 3.92 -6.65 -14.01
C LEU A 222 2.40 -6.70 -14.27
N TRP A 223 1.59 -6.64 -13.21
CA TRP A 223 0.16 -6.92 -13.28
C TRP A 223 -0.73 -5.69 -13.38
N ASP A 224 -0.22 -4.45 -13.29
CA ASP A 224 -1.01 -3.21 -13.25
C ASP A 224 -1.88 -2.93 -14.50
N TYR A 225 -1.84 -3.82 -15.50
CA TYR A 225 -2.32 -3.55 -16.85
C TYR A 225 -3.25 -4.61 -17.43
N TRP A 226 -3.57 -5.69 -16.70
CA TRP A 226 -4.49 -6.72 -17.21
C TRP A 226 -5.89 -6.18 -17.52
N TRP A 227 -6.32 -5.10 -16.85
CA TRP A 227 -7.61 -4.45 -17.09
C TRP A 227 -7.63 -3.44 -18.25
N LEU A 228 -6.48 -3.11 -18.85
CA LEU A 228 -6.42 -2.05 -19.85
C LEU A 228 -7.06 -2.47 -21.17
N PRO A 229 -8.06 -1.71 -21.69
CA PRO A 229 -8.88 -2.22 -22.79
C PRO A 229 -8.21 -2.31 -24.16
N SER A 230 -7.02 -1.75 -24.36
CA SER A 230 -6.55 -1.50 -25.72
C SER A 230 -5.06 -1.13 -25.72
N ILE A 231 -4.21 -2.16 -25.69
CA ILE A 231 -2.85 -2.04 -26.25
C ILE A 231 -2.95 -2.62 -27.65
N SER A 232 -3.40 -1.81 -28.60
CA SER A 232 -3.51 -2.18 -30.00
C SER A 232 -2.21 -1.82 -30.73
N SER A 233 -1.11 -2.54 -30.49
CA SER A 233 -0.01 -2.60 -31.47
C SER A 233 1.09 -3.59 -31.07
N LYS A 234 1.38 -4.53 -31.98
CA LYS A 234 2.54 -5.47 -32.08
C LYS A 234 2.55 -6.87 -31.41
N SER A 235 2.51 -7.87 -32.28
CA SER A 235 2.64 -9.32 -32.04
C SER A 235 3.68 -9.72 -30.98
N CYS A 236 3.26 -10.52 -29.98
CA CYS A 236 4.17 -11.28 -29.12
C CYS A 236 4.57 -12.62 -29.77
N CYS A 237 3.66 -13.24 -30.53
CA CYS A 237 3.74 -14.64 -30.96
C CYS A 237 3.07 -14.93 -32.33
N SER A 238 3.31 -14.08 -33.34
CA SER A 238 2.71 -14.18 -34.70
C SER A 238 1.17 -14.04 -34.77
N GLU A 239 0.47 -13.98 -33.65
CA GLU A 239 -0.95 -13.61 -33.57
C GLU A 239 -1.13 -12.08 -33.49
N MET A 240 -2.12 -11.55 -34.20
CA MET A 240 -2.49 -10.14 -34.11
C MET A 240 -3.09 -9.84 -32.73
N ILE A 241 -2.61 -8.77 -32.09
CA ILE A 241 -3.15 -8.27 -30.81
C ILE A 241 -4.57 -7.75 -31.01
N GLY A 242 -5.53 -8.66 -30.93
CA GLY A 242 -6.96 -8.36 -30.87
C GLY A 242 -7.65 -9.09 -29.71
N TYR A 243 -7.06 -10.14 -29.15
CA TYR A 243 -7.70 -10.94 -28.12
C TYR A 243 -6.93 -10.83 -26.81
N LYS A 244 -7.41 -9.94 -25.92
CA LYS A 244 -7.13 -9.98 -24.46
C LYS A 244 -7.10 -11.41 -23.91
N TYR A 245 -7.91 -12.28 -24.51
CA TYR A 245 -8.08 -13.68 -24.16
C TYR A 245 -6.86 -14.57 -24.41
N HIS A 246 -5.93 -14.23 -25.31
CA HIS A 246 -4.77 -15.11 -25.55
C HIS A 246 -3.87 -15.21 -24.31
N HIS A 247 -3.30 -14.08 -23.86
CA HIS A 247 -2.42 -14.06 -22.70
C HIS A 247 -3.17 -14.32 -21.38
N LEU A 248 -4.46 -13.98 -21.30
CA LEU A 248 -5.33 -14.43 -20.20
C LEU A 248 -5.56 -15.94 -20.22
N GLY A 249 -5.59 -16.56 -21.39
CA GLY A 249 -5.67 -18.02 -21.56
C GLY A 249 -4.38 -18.75 -21.21
N LEU A 250 -3.26 -18.02 -21.04
CA LEU A 250 -2.03 -18.55 -20.46
C LEU A 250 -2.08 -18.59 -18.93
N LEU A 251 -3.10 -18.00 -18.30
CA LEU A 251 -3.28 -18.07 -16.86
C LEU A 251 -3.96 -19.38 -16.50
N ARG A 252 -3.54 -19.96 -15.38
CA ARG A 252 -4.32 -21.04 -14.74
C ARG A 252 -5.63 -20.49 -14.20
N ASP A 253 -6.55 -21.40 -13.90
CA ASP A 253 -7.83 -21.03 -13.30
C ASP A 253 -7.60 -20.25 -11.98
N PRO A 254 -8.02 -18.97 -11.89
CA PRO A 254 -7.86 -18.19 -10.68
C PRO A 254 -8.54 -18.81 -9.45
N GLU A 255 -9.57 -19.64 -9.65
CA GLU A 255 -10.25 -20.31 -8.54
C GLU A 255 -9.37 -21.36 -7.85
N GLU A 256 -8.38 -21.93 -8.54
CA GLU A 256 -7.37 -22.81 -7.93
C GLU A 256 -6.42 -22.05 -6.98
N LEU A 257 -6.19 -20.76 -7.26
CA LEU A 257 -5.31 -19.88 -6.48
C LEU A 257 -6.05 -19.20 -5.33
N ARG A 258 -7.37 -19.10 -5.41
CA ARG A 258 -8.23 -18.34 -4.48
C ARG A 258 -8.04 -18.74 -3.02
N PRO A 259 -7.88 -20.02 -2.64
CA PRO A 259 -7.61 -20.42 -1.26
C PRO A 259 -6.29 -19.85 -0.72
N TYR A 260 -5.30 -19.62 -1.58
CA TYR A 260 -3.95 -19.20 -1.21
C TYR A 260 -3.72 -17.69 -1.36
N ARG A 261 -4.67 -16.95 -1.93
CA ARG A 261 -4.49 -15.55 -2.36
C ARG A 261 -3.98 -14.59 -1.28
N VAL A 262 -4.41 -14.75 -0.03
CA VAL A 262 -3.95 -13.91 1.09
C VAL A 262 -2.47 -14.15 1.35
N PHE A 263 -2.07 -15.42 1.41
CA PHE A 263 -0.68 -15.82 1.61
C PHE A 263 0.19 -15.41 0.41
N LEU A 264 -0.30 -15.62 -0.81
CA LEU A 264 0.38 -15.19 -2.03
C LEU A 264 0.60 -13.67 -2.05
N LEU A 265 -0.36 -12.87 -1.58
CA LEU A 265 -0.16 -11.42 -1.45
C LEU A 265 0.84 -11.03 -0.39
N LYS A 266 0.94 -11.78 0.72
CA LYS A 266 1.96 -11.52 1.75
C LYS A 266 3.35 -11.59 1.15
N LEU A 267 3.58 -12.54 0.25
CA LEU A 267 4.88 -12.80 -0.38
C LEU A 267 5.12 -12.02 -1.67
N CYS A 268 4.10 -11.88 -2.51
CA CYS A 268 4.15 -11.15 -3.78
C CYS A 268 3.01 -10.12 -3.84
N PRO A 269 3.23 -8.91 -3.26
CA PRO A 269 2.24 -7.83 -3.24
C PRO A 269 1.69 -7.44 -4.61
N ASP A 270 2.53 -7.58 -5.64
CA ASP A 270 2.20 -7.18 -7.01
C ASP A 270 1.16 -8.09 -7.65
N LEU A 271 0.95 -9.30 -7.12
CA LEU A 271 -0.20 -10.13 -7.48
C LEU A 271 -1.53 -9.44 -7.16
N GLY A 272 -1.58 -8.38 -6.35
CA GLY A 272 -2.83 -7.64 -6.09
C GLY A 272 -3.48 -7.05 -7.34
N ALA A 273 -2.71 -6.92 -8.41
CA ALA A 273 -3.22 -6.56 -9.71
C ALA A 273 -3.44 -7.79 -10.61
N TYR A 274 -3.56 -9.01 -10.12
CA TYR A 274 -3.85 -10.21 -10.93
C TYR A 274 -5.38 -10.52 -10.94
N PRO A 275 -5.94 -11.19 -11.96
CA PRO A 275 -7.39 -11.51 -12.04
C PRO A 275 -8.00 -12.23 -10.84
N LEU A 276 -7.20 -12.96 -10.05
CA LEU A 276 -7.54 -13.54 -8.73
C LEU A 276 -8.25 -12.59 -7.76
N PHE A 277 -8.10 -11.27 -7.97
CA PHE A 277 -8.64 -10.21 -7.13
C PHE A 277 -9.77 -9.42 -7.84
N ASP A 278 -10.43 -10.01 -8.84
CA ASP A 278 -11.58 -9.40 -9.50
C ASP A 278 -12.81 -9.29 -8.58
N ASP A 279 -12.97 -10.22 -7.64
CA ASP A 279 -14.10 -10.32 -6.71
C ASP A 279 -14.09 -9.22 -5.63
N ILE A 280 -12.92 -8.61 -5.42
CA ILE A 280 -12.72 -7.53 -4.45
C ILE A 280 -12.89 -6.15 -5.08
N MET A 281 -13.31 -6.05 -6.34
CA MET A 281 -13.57 -4.76 -6.97
C MET A 281 -14.67 -3.97 -6.21
N PRO A 282 -14.56 -2.63 -6.15
CA PRO A 282 -15.57 -1.78 -5.51
C PRO A 282 -17.01 -2.02 -5.98
N LYS A 283 -17.91 -2.25 -5.03
CA LYS A 283 -19.35 -2.41 -5.32
C LYS A 283 -20.13 -1.20 -4.78
N PHE A 284 -20.88 -0.54 -5.65
CA PHE A 284 -21.79 0.56 -5.30
C PHE A 284 -23.22 0.21 -5.71
N ARG A 285 -24.22 0.61 -4.91
CA ARG A 285 -25.62 0.57 -5.36
C ARG A 285 -25.79 1.49 -6.57
N ARG A 286 -26.27 0.95 -7.70
CA ARG A 286 -26.81 1.79 -8.78
C ARG A 286 -27.95 2.61 -8.18
N ARG A 287 -27.84 3.94 -8.18
CA ARG A 287 -29.01 4.79 -7.97
C ARG A 287 -29.95 4.53 -9.14
N GLY A 288 -31.20 4.15 -8.86
CA GLY A 288 -32.18 3.82 -9.88
C GLY A 288 -32.22 4.89 -10.98
N GLY A 289 -31.91 4.47 -12.20
CA GLY A 289 -31.99 5.26 -13.42
C GLY A 289 -32.35 4.30 -14.54
N ARG A 290 -33.44 4.61 -15.24
CA ARG A 290 -34.08 3.77 -16.26
C ARG A 290 -33.07 3.29 -17.30
N VAL A 291 -33.19 2.01 -17.64
CA VAL A 291 -32.55 1.40 -18.82
C VAL A 291 -33.23 1.99 -20.07
N PRO A 292 -32.50 2.36 -21.14
CA PRO A 292 -33.09 2.54 -22.46
C PRO A 292 -33.64 1.23 -23.03
#